data_AF-A0A1U9MK42-F1
#
_entry.id   AF-A0A1U9MK42-F1
#
_cell.length_a   1.000
_cell.length_b   1.000
_cell.length_c   1.000
_cell.angle_alpha   90.00
_cell.angle_beta   90.00
_cell.angle_gamma   90.00
#
_symmetry.space_group_name_H-M   'P 1'
#
loop_
_entity.id
_entity.type
_entity.pdbx_description
1 polymer ?
#
loop_
_entity_poly.entity_id
_entity_poly.type
_entity_poly.pdbx_seq_one_letter_code
_entity_poly.pdbx_strand_id
1 'polypeptide(L)' 'MSIKTAHAPQTIFVPAKTIPVKAILPWAIFGGLICLIALYFITTEQGALSLFSGTTIHEFVHDGRHLLGFPCH' A
#
# COMPACT_ATOMS: atom_id res chain seq x y z
N MET A 1 -29.38 57.67 16.61
CA MET A 1 -28.04 57.09 16.78
C MET A 1 -28.18 55.58 16.66
N SER A 2 -27.83 54.99 15.51
CA SER A 2 -28.06 53.56 15.22
C SER A 2 -26.71 52.83 15.28
N ILE A 3 -26.58 51.89 16.21
CA ILE A 3 -25.36 51.12 16.44
C ILE A 3 -25.41 49.92 15.48
N LYS A 4 -24.55 49.89 14.47
CA LYS A 4 -24.38 48.70 13.62
C LYS A 4 -23.53 47.68 14.39
N THR A 5 -24.15 46.59 14.81
CA THR A 5 -23.43 45.42 15.37
C THR A 5 -22.65 44.73 14.24
N ALA A 6 -21.32 44.73 14.32
CA ALA A 6 -20.49 43.95 13.41
C ALA A 6 -20.52 42.46 13.82
N HIS A 7 -20.76 41.56 12.87
CA HIS A 7 -20.67 40.12 13.08
C HIS A 7 -19.20 39.69 13.01
N ALA A 8 -18.67 39.19 14.14
CA ALA A 8 -17.35 38.56 14.15
C ALA A 8 -17.43 37.16 13.52
N PRO A 9 -16.48 36.78 12.64
CA PRO A 9 -16.43 35.44 12.07
C PRO A 9 -16.19 34.42 13.19
N GLN A 10 -17.09 33.44 13.28
CA GLN A 10 -16.97 32.34 14.23
C GLN A 10 -16.11 31.25 13.59
N THR A 11 -14.94 30.99 14.15
CA THR A 11 -14.12 29.83 13.75
C THR A 11 -14.77 28.56 14.28
N ILE A 12 -15.29 27.74 13.36
CA ILE A 12 -15.83 26.42 13.70
C ILE A 12 -14.66 25.46 13.87
N PHE A 13 -14.40 25.03 15.09
CA PHE A 13 -13.44 23.96 15.36
C PHE A 13 -14.08 22.61 14.98
N VAL A 14 -13.58 21.99 13.93
CA VAL A 14 -13.95 20.61 13.56
C VAL A 14 -12.85 19.69 14.07
N PRO A 15 -13.13 18.81 15.06
CA PRO A 15 -12.12 17.87 15.54
C PRO A 15 -11.74 16.91 14.43
N ALA A 16 -10.43 16.63 14.29
CA ALA A 16 -9.93 15.64 13.34
C ALA A 16 -10.49 14.26 13.69
N LYS A 17 -11.14 13.61 12.71
CA LYS A 17 -11.66 12.26 12.87
C LYS A 17 -10.49 11.27 12.84
N THR A 18 -10.22 10.61 13.96
CA THR A 18 -9.19 9.57 14.05
C THR A 18 -9.72 8.26 13.48
N ILE A 19 -8.94 7.60 12.62
CA ILE A 19 -9.26 6.25 12.15
C ILE A 19 -8.72 5.25 13.20
N PRO A 20 -9.56 4.39 13.80
CA PRO A 20 -9.10 3.46 14.80
C PRO A 20 -8.20 2.38 14.17
N VAL A 21 -7.02 2.14 14.75
CA VAL A 21 -6.04 1.15 14.25
C VAL A 21 -6.66 -0.22 14.06
N LYS A 22 -7.49 -0.66 15.02
CA LYS A 22 -8.22 -1.94 14.96
C LYS A 22 -9.10 -2.11 13.72
N ALA A 23 -9.57 -1.04 13.10
CA ALA A 23 -10.36 -1.12 11.86
C ALA A 23 -9.49 -1.36 10.62
N ILE A 24 -8.23 -0.94 10.64
CA ILE A 24 -7.29 -1.08 9.51
C ILE A 24 -6.44 -2.34 9.66
N LEU A 25 -6.16 -2.75 10.91
CA LEU A 25 -5.20 -3.80 11.22
C LEU A 25 -5.45 -5.12 10.47
N PRO A 26 -6.68 -5.66 10.35
CA PRO A 26 -6.91 -6.89 9.60
C PRO A 26 -6.53 -6.76 8.11
N TRP A 27 -6.85 -5.63 7.49
CA TRP A 27 -6.55 -5.36 6.09
C TRP A 27 -5.06 -5.10 5.87
N ALA A 28 -4.40 -4.42 6.81
CA ALA A 28 -2.96 -4.23 6.77
C ALA A 28 -2.20 -5.56 6.90
N ILE A 29 -2.65 -6.45 7.78
CA ILE A 29 -2.07 -7.80 7.92
C ILE A 29 -2.30 -8.59 6.64
N PHE A 30 -3.53 -8.58 6.11
CA PHE A 30 -3.85 -9.29 4.87
C PHE A 30 -3.01 -8.79 3.69
N GLY A 31 -2.98 -7.48 3.45
CA GLY A 31 -2.18 -6.86 2.39
C GLY A 31 -0.69 -7.07 2.59
N GLY A 32 -0.21 -6.98 3.83
CA GLY A 32 1.18 -7.27 4.20
C GLY A 32 1.57 -8.71 3.88
N LEU A 33 0.70 -9.69 4.21
CA LEU A 33 0.95 -11.10 3.90
C LEU A 33 1.04 -11.34 2.40
N ILE A 34 0.12 -10.78 1.60
CA ILE A 34 0.17 -10.88 0.13
C ILE A 34 1.44 -10.22 -0.42
N CYS A 35 1.84 -9.07 0.12
CA CYS A 35 3.08 -8.41 -0.26
C CYS A 35 4.30 -9.28 0.03
N LEU A 36 4.38 -9.92 1.20
CA LEU A 36 5.47 -10.82 1.55
C LEU A 36 5.53 -12.04 0.62
N ILE A 37 4.38 -12.61 0.26
CA ILE A 37 4.30 -13.70 -0.72
C ILE A 37 4.81 -13.22 -2.08
N ALA A 38 4.38 -12.05 -2.55
CA ALA A 38 4.86 -11.49 -3.80
C ALA A 38 6.38 -11.26 -3.79
N LEU A 39 6.92 -10.70 -2.69
CA LEU A 39 8.36 -10.51 -2.52
C LEU A 39 9.14 -11.83 -2.52
N TYR A 40 8.60 -12.88 -1.90
CA TYR A 40 9.19 -14.22 -1.96
C TYR A 40 9.34 -14.69 -3.41
N PHE A 41 8.27 -14.61 -4.20
CA PHE A 41 8.32 -15.00 -5.61
C PHE A 41 9.28 -14.14 -6.44
N ILE A 42 9.30 -12.81 -6.24
CA ILE A 42 10.17 -11.89 -6.98
C ILE A 42 11.67 -12.12 -6.67
N THR A 43 11.99 -12.49 -5.43
CA THR A 43 13.39 -12.54 -4.96
C THR A 43 14.00 -13.93 -4.94
N THR A 44 13.24 -14.96 -4.57
CA THR A 44 13.79 -16.29 -4.24
C THR A 44 13.40 -17.40 -5.22
N GLU A 45 12.29 -17.27 -5.94
CA GLU A 45 11.80 -18.34 -6.81
C GLU A 45 12.34 -18.22 -8.24
N GLN A 46 13.16 -19.18 -8.65
CA GLN A 46 13.64 -19.35 -10.04
C GLN A 46 12.74 -20.29 -10.87
N GLY A 47 11.46 -20.40 -10.50
CA GLY A 47 10.50 -21.31 -11.14
C GLY A 47 10.41 -22.72 -10.52
N ALA A 48 10.94 -22.95 -9.31
CA ALA A 48 10.83 -24.24 -8.62
C ALA A 48 9.39 -24.59 -8.24
N LEU A 49 8.56 -23.59 -7.95
CA LEU A 49 7.11 -23.73 -7.76
C LEU A 49 6.29 -23.40 -9.02
N SER A 50 6.90 -23.41 -10.20
CA SER A 50 6.20 -23.10 -11.44
C SER A 50 5.16 -24.19 -11.76
N LEU A 51 3.91 -23.91 -11.40
CA LEU A 51 2.75 -24.74 -11.74
C LEU A 51 2.40 -24.65 -13.23
N PHE A 52 2.88 -23.61 -13.91
CA PHE A 52 2.63 -23.34 -15.32
C PHE A 52 3.94 -23.06 -16.03
N SER A 53 4.35 -23.96 -16.93
CA SER A 53 5.49 -23.76 -17.80
C SER A 53 5.24 -22.57 -18.74
N GLY A 54 6.09 -21.55 -18.69
CA GLY A 54 5.99 -20.40 -19.57
C GLY A 54 7.02 -19.29 -19.30
N THR A 55 7.48 -18.65 -20.37
CA THR A 55 8.43 -17.52 -20.30
C THR A 55 7.76 -16.25 -19.77
N THR A 56 6.46 -16.05 -19.99
CA THR A 56 5.76 -14.81 -19.59
C THR A 56 5.78 -14.57 -18.09
N ILE A 57 5.48 -15.59 -17.27
CA ILE A 57 5.53 -15.44 -15.81
C ILE A 57 6.98 -15.30 -15.34
N HIS A 58 7.90 -16.03 -15.97
CA HIS A 58 9.32 -15.92 -15.68
C HIS A 58 9.85 -14.50 -15.95
N GLU A 59 9.52 -13.92 -17.09
CA GLU A 59 9.89 -12.56 -17.50
C GLU A 59 9.24 -11.51 -16.57
N PHE A 60 7.95 -11.66 -16.23
CA PHE A 60 7.29 -10.75 -15.30
C PHE A 60 7.97 -10.72 -13.92
N VAL A 61 8.29 -11.90 -13.37
CA VAL A 61 8.98 -12.03 -12.07
C VAL A 61 10.41 -11.49 -12.18
N HIS A 62 11.09 -11.80 -13.28
CA HIS A 62 12.44 -11.31 -13.57
C HIS A 62 12.49 -9.77 -13.67
N ASP A 63 11.52 -9.15 -14.32
CA ASP A 63 11.38 -7.69 -14.41
C ASP A 63 11.05 -7.06 -13.05
N GLY A 64 10.21 -7.73 -12.25
CA GLY A 64 9.94 -7.34 -10.87
C GLY A 64 11.21 -7.30 -10.01
N ARG A 65 12.13 -8.24 -10.22
CA ARG A 65 13.41 -8.30 -9.50
C ARG A 65 14.28 -7.09 -9.85
N HIS A 66 14.36 -6.74 -11.13
CA HIS A 66 15.04 -5.52 -11.57
C HIS A 66 14.38 -4.25 -11.02
N LEU A 67 13.05 -4.18 -11.02
CA LEU A 67 12.31 -3.02 -10.53
C LEU A 67 12.57 -2.77 -9.04
N LEU A 68 12.74 -3.83 -8.25
CA LEU A 68 13.09 -3.76 -6.84
C LEU A 68 14.61 -3.65 -6.58
N GLY A 69 15.43 -3.56 -7.64
CA GLY A 69 16.87 -3.35 -7.55
C GLY A 69 17.69 -4.58 -7.15
N PHE A 70 17.11 -5.77 -7.20
CA PHE A 70 17.82 -7.01 -6.90
C PHE A 70 18.67 -7.45 -8.10
N PRO A 71 19.90 -7.96 -7.87
CA PRO A 71 20.79 -8.37 -8.95
C PRO A 71 20.28 -9.60 -9.70
N CYS A 72 20.63 -9.66 -10.99
CA CYS A 72 20.06 -10.60 -11.95
C CYS A 72 21.12 -11.41 -12.71
N HIS A 73 22.00 -12.13 -12.02
CA HIS A 73 22.83 -13.24 -12.51
C HIS A 73 23.87 -13.65 -11.45
#